data_AF-A0A1C4Y9V1-F1
#
_entry.id   AF-A0A1C4Y9V1-F1
#
_cell.length_a   1.000
_cell.length_b   1.000
_cell.length_c   1.000
_cell.angle_alpha   90.00
_cell.angle_beta   90.00
_cell.angle_gamma   90.00
#
_symmetry.space_group_name_H-M   'P 1'
#
loop_
_entity.id
_entity.type
_entity.pdbx_description
1 polymer ?
#
loop_
_entity_poly.entity_id
_entity_poly.type
_entity_poly.pdbx_seq_one_letter_code
_entity_poly.pdbx_strand_id
1 'polypeptide(L)'
;MRASANLASTSVSVAPGGEVEVPVTVRNAGDTVEAYRFEVLGVPDEWVTVQPSTLNLYPAGSDTVTVTFRPPRSARVDAGDRPFGVRVIPAEYPDSAVVEEGVLTVEPFTELAAQVQPPSRSGLRGARYRIDTDNLGNLTEQVGLVAAEGTDQVTFALPAEPVTVPNGTRAETPLRVRARRLLWWGAPKEYPFVVELRASDGRARGLDAVFVQRPIISAGLLKLLAALLALLLALLALWFGLLRPQVETAAREAVEAEQARQVAQGEPVPSAAPNPAPTTAPPGGGTPGGGTPGDGSTDGSGVGGPAGGLGGEQFSVAVTFRTSPNGSAERGYTVPAGKTFLLTDFLVDNVQGDEGTLTVTANQVRVVTYALENFRNQDYHSVTPIRIPARGRVTLTVVCRRPGTPANAPRATTCRESLYLNGILRDNPDPED
;
A
#
# COMPACT_ATOMS: atom_id res chain seq x y z
N MET A 1 -65.86 6.17 17.19
CA MET A 1 -64.46 6.22 17.65
C MET A 1 -64.35 5.27 18.83
N ARG A 2 -63.58 4.18 18.73
CA ARG A 2 -63.46 3.16 19.79
C ARG A 2 -62.27 3.41 20.72
N ALA A 3 -61.24 4.10 20.23
CA ALA A 3 -60.10 4.56 21.03
C ALA A 3 -59.81 6.05 20.80
N SER A 4 -59.20 6.68 21.79
CA SER A 4 -58.43 7.91 21.62
C SER A 4 -57.02 7.68 22.16
N ALA A 5 -56.01 8.19 21.47
CA ALA A 5 -54.62 8.10 21.90
C ALA A 5 -54.01 9.51 22.00
N ASN A 6 -52.91 9.63 22.74
CA ASN A 6 -52.17 10.88 22.86
C ASN A 6 -50.69 10.59 23.12
N LEU A 7 -49.82 11.22 22.33
CA LEU A 7 -48.38 11.20 22.56
C LEU A 7 -48.03 12.19 23.67
N ALA A 8 -47.21 11.76 24.64
CA ALA A 8 -46.66 12.66 25.65
C ALA A 8 -45.80 13.77 25.03
N SER A 9 -45.13 13.46 23.91
CA SER A 9 -44.33 14.39 23.11
C SER A 9 -44.51 14.10 21.62
N THR A 10 -44.79 15.13 20.82
CA THR A 10 -44.92 15.04 19.35
C THR A 10 -43.61 15.33 18.61
N SER A 11 -42.56 15.75 19.32
CA SER A 11 -41.22 15.98 18.78
C SER A 11 -40.19 15.44 19.75
N VAL A 12 -39.37 14.50 19.29
CA VAL A 12 -38.31 13.86 20.11
C VAL A 12 -37.02 13.75 19.32
N SER A 13 -35.87 13.99 19.97
CA SER A 13 -34.56 13.80 19.35
C SER A 13 -33.86 12.58 19.93
N VAL A 14 -33.03 11.93 19.11
CA VAL A 14 -32.23 10.77 19.53
C VAL A 14 -30.87 10.79 18.84
N ALA A 15 -29.81 10.62 19.63
CA ALA A 15 -28.47 10.40 19.12
C ALA A 15 -28.35 8.99 18.52
N PRO A 16 -27.71 8.81 17.35
CA PRO A 16 -27.46 7.47 16.80
C PRO A 16 -26.67 6.57 17.75
N GLY A 17 -27.19 5.37 18.00
CA GLY A 17 -26.71 4.41 19.00
C GLY A 17 -27.27 4.62 20.42
N GLY A 18 -28.03 5.69 20.63
CA GLY A 18 -28.79 5.94 21.84
C GLY A 18 -30.22 5.41 21.76
N GLU A 19 -31.03 5.80 22.74
CA GLU A 19 -32.44 5.47 22.81
C GLU A 19 -33.27 6.66 23.29
N VAL A 20 -34.53 6.73 22.84
CA VAL A 20 -35.52 7.67 23.36
C VAL A 20 -36.86 6.96 23.53
N GLU A 21 -37.56 7.28 24.60
CA GLU A 21 -38.86 6.72 24.93
C GLU A 21 -39.97 7.75 24.75
N VAL A 22 -41.05 7.33 24.10
CA VAL A 22 -42.25 8.13 23.87
C VAL A 22 -43.44 7.42 24.50
N PRO A 23 -43.90 7.90 25.67
CA PRO A 23 -45.14 7.40 26.28
C PRO A 23 -46.35 7.78 25.42
N VAL A 24 -47.23 6.81 25.19
CA VAL A 24 -48.49 6.98 24.45
C VAL A 24 -49.63 6.58 25.38
N THR A 25 -50.46 7.54 25.74
CA THR A 25 -51.64 7.29 26.57
C THR A 25 -52.80 6.85 25.67
N VAL A 26 -53.37 5.69 25.95
CA VAL A 26 -54.49 5.12 25.18
C VAL A 26 -55.71 5.04 26.08
N ARG A 27 -56.86 5.48 25.57
CA ARG A 27 -58.13 5.42 26.29
C ARG A 27 -59.17 4.66 25.47
N ASN A 28 -59.87 3.73 26.14
CA ASN A 28 -61.01 3.03 25.57
C ASN A 28 -62.24 3.96 25.58
N ALA A 29 -62.71 4.34 24.40
CA ALA A 29 -63.91 5.15 24.18
C ALA A 29 -65.16 4.30 23.93
N GLY A 30 -65.03 2.97 23.91
CA GLY A 30 -66.12 2.02 23.81
C GLY A 30 -66.81 1.73 25.16
N ASP A 31 -67.88 0.96 25.06
CA ASP A 31 -68.74 0.47 26.14
C ASP A 31 -68.42 -0.96 26.58
N THR A 32 -67.52 -1.65 25.88
CA THR A 32 -67.04 -3.00 26.18
C THR A 32 -65.53 -3.03 26.47
N VAL A 33 -65.07 -4.09 27.13
CA VAL A 33 -63.63 -4.35 27.30
C VAL A 33 -63.05 -4.64 25.91
N GLU A 34 -61.94 -3.99 25.58
CA GLU A 34 -61.29 -4.09 24.28
C GLU A 34 -59.78 -4.28 24.45
N ALA A 35 -59.20 -5.05 23.54
CA ALA A 35 -57.76 -5.23 23.46
C ALA A 35 -57.20 -4.34 22.34
N TYR A 36 -56.10 -3.65 22.61
CA TYR A 36 -55.41 -2.77 21.67
C TYR A 36 -54.04 -3.33 21.33
N ARG A 37 -53.71 -3.33 20.04
CA ARG A 37 -52.36 -3.61 19.52
C ARG A 37 -51.78 -2.35 18.87
N PHE A 38 -50.46 -2.30 18.79
CA PHE A 38 -49.72 -1.12 18.34
C PHE A 38 -48.86 -1.44 17.12
N GLU A 39 -48.88 -0.56 16.13
CA GLU A 39 -47.98 -0.58 14.98
C GLU A 39 -47.35 0.82 14.85
N VAL A 40 -46.03 0.88 14.68
CA VAL A 40 -45.33 2.15 14.44
C VAL A 40 -45.02 2.26 12.95
N LEU A 41 -45.38 3.41 12.37
CA LEU A 41 -45.27 3.71 10.95
C LEU A 41 -44.22 4.80 10.73
N GLY A 42 -43.61 4.83 9.54
CA GLY A 42 -42.69 5.91 9.12
C GLY A 42 -41.23 5.75 9.57
N VAL A 43 -40.95 4.78 10.42
CA VAL A 43 -39.58 4.42 10.86
C VAL A 43 -39.34 2.91 10.70
N PRO A 44 -38.08 2.46 10.52
CA PRO A 44 -37.76 1.03 10.42
C PRO A 44 -38.13 0.26 11.69
N ASP A 45 -38.79 -0.89 11.53
CA ASP A 45 -39.21 -1.76 12.65
C ASP A 45 -38.05 -2.19 13.56
N GLU A 46 -36.85 -2.35 13.01
CA GLU A 46 -35.64 -2.71 13.74
C GLU A 46 -35.20 -1.65 14.76
N TRP A 47 -35.67 -0.41 14.64
CA TRP A 47 -35.34 0.66 15.60
C TRP A 47 -36.38 0.75 16.71
N VAL A 48 -37.53 0.11 16.57
CA VAL A 48 -38.68 0.38 17.43
C VAL A 48 -38.97 -0.81 18.32
N THR A 49 -39.30 -0.53 19.57
CA THR A 49 -39.89 -1.53 20.46
C THR A 49 -41.08 -0.90 21.19
N VAL A 50 -42.16 -1.66 21.35
CA VAL A 50 -43.38 -1.19 22.00
C VAL A 50 -43.69 -2.09 23.19
N GLN A 51 -43.74 -1.50 24.40
CA GLN A 51 -44.01 -2.21 25.64
C GLN A 51 -45.10 -1.52 26.46
N PRO A 52 -46.16 -2.25 26.88
CA PRO A 52 -46.52 -3.60 26.45
C PRO A 52 -47.00 -3.65 24.99
N SER A 53 -46.84 -4.79 24.31
CA SER A 53 -47.25 -4.96 22.90
C SER A 53 -48.77 -4.99 22.70
N THR A 54 -49.51 -5.25 23.78
CA THR A 54 -50.98 -5.21 23.81
C THR A 54 -51.45 -4.59 25.13
N LEU A 55 -52.57 -3.87 25.08
CA LEU A 55 -53.23 -3.31 26.26
C LEU A 55 -54.69 -3.76 26.31
N ASN A 56 -55.14 -4.27 27.46
CA ASN A 56 -56.54 -4.63 27.70
C ASN A 56 -57.18 -3.55 28.57
N LEU A 57 -58.12 -2.80 28.01
CA LEU A 57 -58.73 -1.66 28.70
C LEU A 57 -60.23 -1.87 28.91
N TYR A 58 -60.67 -1.64 30.14
CA TYR A 58 -62.08 -1.55 30.47
C TYR A 58 -62.72 -0.31 29.83
N PRO A 59 -64.07 -0.27 29.67
CA PRO A 59 -64.79 0.91 29.21
C PRO A 59 -64.38 2.16 30.00
N ALA A 60 -64.15 3.27 29.29
CA ALA A 60 -63.63 4.54 29.84
C ALA A 60 -62.25 4.48 30.51
N GLY A 61 -61.62 3.31 30.60
CA GLY A 61 -60.28 3.12 31.14
C GLY A 61 -59.19 3.66 30.23
N SER A 62 -58.05 4.01 30.82
CA SER A 62 -56.87 4.48 30.12
C SER A 62 -55.61 3.86 30.70
N ASP A 63 -54.64 3.57 29.85
CA ASP A 63 -53.31 3.09 30.25
C ASP A 63 -52.26 3.60 29.25
N THR A 64 -50.99 3.45 29.60
CA THR A 64 -49.87 3.98 28.82
C THR A 64 -49.04 2.85 28.24
N VAL A 65 -48.68 3.00 26.96
CA VAL A 65 -47.67 2.17 26.29
C VAL A 65 -46.43 3.01 26.02
N THR A 66 -45.25 2.42 26.20
CA THR A 66 -43.97 3.07 25.89
C THR A 66 -43.50 2.62 24.52
N VAL A 67 -43.27 3.57 23.62
CA VAL A 67 -42.61 3.35 22.33
C VAL A 67 -41.16 3.79 22.45
N THR A 68 -40.23 2.86 22.33
CA THR A 68 -38.78 3.13 22.40
C THR A 68 -38.18 3.12 21.00
N PHE A 69 -37.45 4.19 20.64
CA PHE A 69 -36.71 4.30 19.39
C PHE A 69 -35.20 4.16 19.65
N ARG A 70 -34.53 3.29 18.89
CA ARG A 70 -33.10 2.92 18.99
C ARG A 70 -32.44 2.86 17.61
N PRO A 71 -32.23 4.00 16.93
CA PRO A 71 -31.51 3.99 15.66
C PRO A 71 -30.05 3.55 15.88
N PRO A 72 -29.49 2.64 15.07
CA PRO A 72 -28.12 2.20 15.23
C PRO A 72 -27.14 3.33 14.91
N ARG A 73 -25.98 3.32 15.58
CA ARG A 73 -24.88 4.24 15.25
C ARG A 73 -24.23 3.82 13.93
N SER A 74 -24.73 4.34 12.82
CA SER A 74 -24.25 3.99 11.48
C SER A 74 -24.35 5.18 10.52
N ALA A 75 -23.36 5.31 9.64
CA ALA A 75 -23.36 6.26 8.54
C ALA A 75 -24.54 6.08 7.56
N ARG A 76 -25.17 4.89 7.56
CA ARG A 76 -26.35 4.59 6.74
C ARG A 76 -27.65 5.19 7.27
N VAL A 77 -27.64 5.72 8.50
CA VAL A 77 -28.80 6.29 9.16
C VAL A 77 -28.74 7.81 9.05
N ASP A 78 -29.24 8.36 7.94
CA ASP A 78 -29.19 9.80 7.68
C ASP A 78 -29.78 10.61 8.85
N ALA A 79 -29.07 11.67 9.22
CA ALA A 79 -29.53 12.65 10.19
C ALA A 79 -30.72 13.45 9.65
N GLY A 80 -31.59 13.91 10.55
CA GLY A 80 -32.73 14.75 10.24
C GLY A 80 -34.06 14.21 10.75
N ASP A 81 -35.11 14.92 10.37
CA ASP A 81 -36.47 14.68 10.84
C ASP A 81 -37.13 13.51 10.10
N ARG A 82 -37.71 12.60 10.88
CA ARG A 82 -38.46 11.44 10.38
C ARG A 82 -39.85 11.46 11.00
N PRO A 83 -40.92 11.72 10.21
CA PRO A 83 -42.28 11.61 10.73
C PRO A 83 -42.57 10.14 11.07
N PHE A 84 -43.19 9.92 12.22
CA PHE A 84 -43.68 8.63 12.65
C PHE A 84 -45.15 8.70 13.03
N GLY A 85 -45.84 7.57 12.92
CA GLY A 85 -47.21 7.42 13.38
C GLY A 85 -47.34 6.22 14.31
N VAL A 86 -47.96 6.39 15.47
CA VAL A 86 -48.33 5.28 16.35
C VAL A 86 -49.78 4.92 16.06
N ARG A 87 -49.97 3.81 15.35
CA ARG A 87 -51.27 3.27 15.00
C ARG A 87 -51.77 2.36 16.12
N VAL A 88 -52.87 2.77 16.74
CA VAL A 88 -53.56 2.02 17.80
C VAL A 88 -54.74 1.28 17.17
N ILE A 89 -54.69 -0.05 17.19
CA ILE A 89 -55.64 -0.91 16.48
C ILE A 89 -56.47 -1.69 17.50
N PRO A 90 -57.79 -1.45 17.59
CA PRO A 90 -58.70 -2.28 18.37
C PRO A 90 -58.75 -3.71 17.80
N ALA A 91 -58.84 -4.71 18.67
CA ALA A 91 -58.87 -6.12 18.26
C ALA A 91 -60.21 -6.50 17.61
N GLU A 92 -61.34 -6.01 18.14
CA GLU A 92 -62.68 -6.33 17.62
C GLU A 92 -63.01 -5.56 16.34
N TYR A 93 -62.58 -4.29 16.24
CA TYR A 93 -62.86 -3.41 15.09
C TYR A 93 -61.58 -2.79 14.50
N PRO A 94 -60.74 -3.56 13.77
CA PRO A 94 -59.48 -3.06 13.22
C PRO A 94 -59.60 -1.85 12.29
N ASP A 95 -60.74 -1.70 11.60
CA ASP A 95 -61.02 -0.58 10.68
C ASP A 95 -61.23 0.75 11.41
N SER A 96 -61.39 0.72 12.74
CA SER A 96 -61.57 1.90 13.59
C SER A 96 -60.28 2.38 14.27
N ALA A 97 -59.12 1.96 13.74
CA ALA A 97 -57.81 2.35 14.24
C ALA A 97 -57.61 3.88 14.21
N VAL A 98 -56.88 4.39 15.20
CA VAL A 98 -56.44 5.79 15.29
C VAL A 98 -54.93 5.87 15.16
N VAL A 99 -54.43 6.98 14.61
CA VAL A 99 -53.00 7.21 14.42
C VAL A 99 -52.64 8.52 15.09
N GLU A 100 -51.68 8.46 16.02
CA GLU A 100 -51.06 9.66 16.58
C GLU A 100 -49.73 9.92 15.89
N GLU A 101 -49.54 11.14 15.39
CA GLU A 101 -48.38 11.51 14.59
C GLU A 101 -47.36 12.30 15.42
N GLY A 102 -46.08 12.04 15.18
CA GLY A 102 -44.97 12.76 15.77
C GLY A 102 -43.76 12.82 14.84
N VAL A 103 -42.72 13.52 15.27
CA VAL A 103 -41.45 13.65 14.55
C VAL A 103 -40.31 13.14 15.42
N LEU A 104 -39.53 12.21 14.86
CA LEU A 104 -38.29 11.71 15.42
C LEU A 104 -37.12 12.40 14.70
N THR A 105 -36.40 13.27 15.40
CA THR A 105 -35.18 13.91 14.89
C THR A 105 -33.97 13.03 15.20
N VAL A 106 -33.38 12.44 14.18
CA VAL A 106 -32.09 11.73 14.32
C VAL A 106 -30.97 12.76 14.31
N GLU A 107 -30.22 12.83 15.41
CA GLU A 107 -29.16 13.81 15.55
C GLU A 107 -27.96 13.51 14.62
N PRO A 108 -27.26 14.55 14.13
CA PRO A 108 -26.06 14.37 13.34
C PRO A 108 -24.89 13.90 14.21
N PHE A 109 -24.08 12.99 13.67
CA PHE A 109 -22.75 12.69 14.19
C PHE A 109 -21.72 12.70 13.06
N THR A 110 -20.58 13.31 13.35
CA THR A 110 -19.45 13.43 12.43
C THR A 110 -18.35 12.46 12.86
N GLU A 111 -17.88 11.65 11.93
CA GLU A 111 -16.73 10.78 12.13
C GLU A 111 -15.97 10.65 10.80
N LEU A 112 -14.77 11.23 10.72
CA LEU A 112 -13.96 11.26 9.50
C LEU A 112 -12.65 10.51 9.73
N ALA A 113 -12.36 9.57 8.84
CA ALA A 113 -11.06 8.90 8.76
C ALA A 113 -10.37 9.31 7.47
N ALA A 114 -9.09 9.67 7.52
CA ALA A 114 -8.35 10.00 6.31
C ALA A 114 -6.90 9.59 6.41
N GLN A 115 -6.28 9.34 5.25
CA GLN A 115 -4.89 8.93 5.14
C GLN A 115 -4.29 9.31 3.78
N VAL A 116 -2.99 9.56 3.76
CA VAL A 116 -2.23 9.77 2.51
C VAL A 116 -1.70 8.43 2.03
N GLN A 117 -1.98 8.10 0.77
CA GLN A 117 -1.58 6.86 0.11
C GLN A 117 -0.73 7.14 -1.15
N PRO A 118 0.44 6.50 -1.30
CA PRO A 118 1.16 5.73 -0.28
C PRO A 118 1.77 6.66 0.81
N PRO A 119 2.12 6.15 2.00
CA PRO A 119 2.71 6.97 3.08
C PRO A 119 4.13 7.46 2.74
N SER A 120 4.84 6.78 1.84
CA SER A 120 6.12 7.24 1.30
C SER A 120 6.19 6.97 -0.19
N ARG A 121 6.72 7.93 -0.95
CA ARG A 121 6.95 7.78 -2.39
C ARG A 121 8.22 8.48 -2.81
N SER A 122 8.95 7.84 -3.72
CA SER A 122 10.18 8.40 -4.28
C SER A 122 10.00 8.95 -5.69
N GLY A 123 10.79 9.96 -6.06
CA GLY A 123 10.77 10.59 -7.38
C GLY A 123 11.93 11.57 -7.60
N LEU A 124 12.17 11.99 -8.84
CA LEU A 124 13.28 12.90 -9.17
C LEU A 124 13.05 14.34 -8.68
N ARG A 125 11.86 14.87 -8.95
CA ARG A 125 11.46 16.24 -8.53
C ARG A 125 10.09 16.27 -7.87
N GLY A 126 9.27 15.25 -8.06
CA GLY A 126 7.98 15.17 -7.40
C GLY A 126 7.38 13.79 -7.48
N ALA A 127 6.32 13.62 -6.72
CA ALA A 127 5.55 12.39 -6.59
C ALA A 127 4.05 12.72 -6.55
N ARG A 128 3.25 11.73 -6.93
CA ARG A 128 1.79 11.78 -6.80
C ARG A 128 1.38 10.92 -5.62
N TYR A 129 0.47 11.45 -4.84
CA TYR A 129 -0.18 10.81 -3.72
C TYR A 129 -1.68 10.94 -3.93
N ARG A 130 -2.42 10.24 -3.08
CA ARG A 130 -3.85 10.38 -2.96
C ARG A 130 -4.20 10.46 -1.49
N ILE A 131 -5.17 11.31 -1.16
CA ILE A 131 -5.75 11.37 0.17
C ILE A 131 -7.08 10.62 0.08
N ASP A 132 -7.16 9.49 0.77
CA ASP A 132 -8.38 8.70 0.89
C ASP A 132 -9.10 9.20 2.15
N THR A 133 -10.32 9.75 1.98
CA THR A 133 -11.15 10.29 3.07
C THR A 133 -12.43 9.49 3.17
N ASP A 134 -12.63 8.79 4.29
CA ASP A 134 -13.81 8.02 4.64
C ASP A 134 -14.71 8.83 5.57
N ASN A 135 -15.97 9.02 5.17
CA ASN A 135 -17.00 9.59 6.01
C ASN A 135 -17.79 8.48 6.70
N LEU A 136 -17.51 8.28 7.97
CA LEU A 136 -18.17 7.32 8.86
C LEU A 136 -19.32 7.97 9.65
N GLY A 137 -19.53 9.28 9.49
CA GLY A 137 -20.67 10.02 10.02
C GLY A 137 -21.95 9.79 9.20
N ASN A 138 -23.07 10.27 9.73
CA ASN A 138 -24.37 10.20 9.06
C ASN A 138 -24.84 11.50 8.39
N LEU A 139 -23.92 12.45 8.23
CA LEU A 139 -24.14 13.70 7.50
C LEU A 139 -23.11 13.81 6.38
N THR A 140 -23.52 14.42 5.26
CA THR A 140 -22.57 14.79 4.20
C THR A 140 -21.62 15.87 4.71
N GLU A 141 -20.32 15.62 4.60
CA GLU A 141 -19.27 16.51 5.09
C GLU A 141 -18.55 17.22 3.94
N GLN A 142 -18.15 18.47 4.17
CA GLN A 142 -17.26 19.20 3.26
C GLN A 142 -15.88 19.32 3.90
N VAL A 143 -14.88 18.84 3.17
CA VAL A 143 -13.53 18.68 3.70
C VAL A 143 -12.56 19.58 2.92
N GLY A 144 -11.96 20.53 3.63
CA GLY A 144 -10.86 21.35 3.12
C GLY A 144 -9.51 20.68 3.34
N LEU A 145 -8.60 20.79 2.38
CA LEU A 145 -7.25 20.24 2.47
C LEU A 145 -6.22 21.34 2.27
N VAL A 146 -5.33 21.50 3.24
CA VAL A 146 -4.26 22.51 3.19
C VAL A 146 -2.93 21.90 3.63
N ALA A 147 -1.81 22.44 3.16
CA ALA A 147 -0.51 22.04 3.67
C ALA A 147 -0.33 22.60 5.09
N ALA A 148 0.18 21.78 6.02
CA ALA A 148 0.49 22.23 7.36
C ALA A 148 1.67 23.21 7.36
N GLU A 149 1.72 24.09 8.35
CA GLU A 149 2.85 24.99 8.57
C GLU A 149 4.16 24.20 8.82
N GLY A 150 5.30 24.74 8.39
CA GLY A 150 6.61 24.09 8.53
C GLY A 150 6.98 23.11 7.40
N THR A 151 6.13 22.99 6.38
CA THR A 151 6.32 22.05 5.27
C THR A 151 6.89 22.69 3.99
N ASP A 152 7.61 23.81 4.14
CA ASP A 152 7.99 24.69 3.03
C ASP A 152 9.07 24.13 2.10
N GLN A 153 9.69 23.00 2.46
CA GLN A 153 10.74 22.38 1.66
C GLN A 153 10.21 21.76 0.35
N VAL A 154 8.91 21.48 0.30
CA VAL A 154 8.18 20.96 -0.87
C VAL A 154 7.03 21.89 -1.24
N THR A 155 6.51 21.72 -2.44
CA THR A 155 5.36 22.47 -2.97
C THR A 155 4.23 21.50 -3.24
N PHE A 156 3.02 21.90 -2.85
CA PHE A 156 1.82 21.09 -2.96
C PHE A 156 0.95 21.59 -4.10
N ALA A 157 0.30 20.66 -4.80
CA ALA A 157 -0.88 20.94 -5.58
C ALA A 157 -2.02 20.13 -4.98
N LEU A 158 -2.95 20.86 -4.34
CA LEU A 158 -4.19 20.39 -3.73
C LEU A 158 -5.36 21.14 -4.41
N PRO A 159 -6.58 20.58 -4.39
CA PRO A 159 -7.77 21.32 -4.77
C PRO A 159 -7.97 22.56 -3.89
N ALA A 160 -8.40 23.67 -4.51
CA ALA A 160 -8.71 24.90 -3.77
C ALA A 160 -10.10 24.86 -3.12
N GLU A 161 -11.03 24.11 -3.72
CA GLU A 161 -12.39 23.96 -3.23
C GLU A 161 -12.49 22.77 -2.26
N PRO A 162 -13.33 22.88 -1.21
CA PRO A 162 -13.64 21.76 -0.34
C PRO A 162 -14.21 20.58 -1.12
N VAL A 163 -13.79 19.37 -0.75
CA VAL A 163 -14.28 18.13 -1.34
C VAL A 163 -15.51 17.68 -0.55
N THR A 164 -16.62 17.44 -1.26
CA THR A 164 -17.85 16.91 -0.64
C THR A 164 -17.73 15.41 -0.50
N VAL A 165 -17.94 14.90 0.71
CA VAL A 165 -17.89 13.47 1.04
C VAL A 165 -19.25 13.07 1.64
N PRO A 166 -20.14 12.44 0.85
CA PRO A 166 -21.41 11.93 1.36
C PRO A 166 -21.23 10.96 2.53
N ASN A 167 -22.23 10.87 3.40
CA ASN A 167 -22.21 9.93 4.52
C ASN A 167 -22.03 8.48 4.07
N GLY A 168 -21.19 7.73 4.77
CA GLY A 168 -20.91 6.32 4.48
C GLY A 168 -20.09 6.09 3.21
N THR A 169 -19.50 7.12 2.62
CA THR A 169 -18.73 7.02 1.37
C THR A 169 -17.26 7.39 1.55
N ARG A 170 -16.46 7.05 0.53
CA ARG A 170 -15.05 7.41 0.40
C ARG A 170 -14.87 8.44 -0.71
N ALA A 171 -14.13 9.51 -0.43
CA ALA A 171 -13.64 10.44 -1.43
C ALA A 171 -12.13 10.31 -1.62
N GLU A 172 -11.71 10.31 -2.89
CA GLU A 172 -10.31 10.25 -3.30
C GLU A 172 -9.85 11.64 -3.77
N THR A 173 -8.88 12.23 -3.08
CA THR A 173 -8.34 13.54 -3.46
C THR A 173 -6.90 13.43 -3.98
N PRO A 174 -6.61 13.88 -5.22
CA PRO A 174 -5.25 13.85 -5.74
C PRO A 174 -4.36 14.86 -5.01
N LEU A 175 -3.18 14.42 -4.59
CA LEU A 175 -2.15 15.25 -4.00
C LEU A 175 -0.87 15.15 -4.82
N ARG A 176 -0.31 16.28 -5.25
CA ARG A 176 1.00 16.28 -5.90
C ARG A 176 2.00 17.06 -5.06
N VAL A 177 3.13 16.41 -4.77
CA VAL A 177 4.23 16.98 -4.00
C VAL A 177 5.44 17.15 -4.91
N ARG A 178 6.11 18.31 -4.84
CA ARG A 178 7.33 18.59 -5.60
C ARG A 178 8.41 19.20 -4.71
N ALA A 179 9.64 18.70 -4.79
CA ALA A 179 10.79 19.40 -4.25
C ALA A 179 11.04 20.71 -5.03
N ARG A 180 11.42 21.76 -4.30
CA ARG A 180 11.72 23.07 -4.89
C ARG A 180 12.98 23.06 -5.75
N ARG A 181 13.98 22.25 -5.39
CA ARG A 181 15.27 22.11 -6.09
C ARG A 181 15.45 20.68 -6.59
N LEU A 182 16.22 20.51 -7.67
CA LEU A 182 16.63 19.18 -8.11
C LEU A 182 17.83 18.70 -7.30
N LEU A 183 17.88 17.39 -7.03
CA LEU A 183 19.02 16.72 -6.44
C LEU A 183 19.89 16.13 -7.56
N TRP A 184 21.01 16.77 -7.87
CA TRP A 184 21.86 16.34 -9.00
C TRP A 184 22.66 15.07 -8.71
N TRP A 185 23.21 14.96 -7.51
CA TRP A 185 24.09 13.90 -7.05
C TRP A 185 23.94 13.72 -5.54
N GLY A 186 24.42 12.58 -5.02
CA GLY A 186 24.42 12.26 -3.59
C GLY A 186 23.39 11.18 -3.20
N ALA A 187 23.18 11.03 -1.90
CA ALA A 187 22.17 10.11 -1.36
C ALA A 187 20.75 10.67 -1.54
N PRO A 188 19.71 9.83 -1.67
CA PRO A 188 18.33 10.28 -1.68
C PRO A 188 18.01 11.16 -0.47
N LYS A 189 17.26 12.25 -0.68
CA LYS A 189 16.87 13.17 0.38
C LYS A 189 15.39 13.03 0.72
N GLU A 190 15.08 12.88 2.00
CA GLU A 190 13.72 12.75 2.48
C GLU A 190 13.11 14.10 2.84
N TYR A 191 11.84 14.26 2.51
CA TYR A 191 11.01 15.43 2.78
C TYR A 191 9.73 14.95 3.46
N PRO A 192 9.71 14.80 4.80
CA PRO A 192 8.47 14.57 5.52
C PRO A 192 7.56 15.78 5.36
N PHE A 193 6.25 15.53 5.24
CA PHE A 193 5.24 16.54 5.09
C PHE A 193 3.94 16.16 5.77
N VAL A 194 3.18 17.18 6.18
CA VAL A 194 1.86 17.03 6.78
C VAL A 194 0.83 17.80 5.96
N VAL A 195 -0.29 17.15 5.66
CA VAL A 195 -1.47 17.80 5.08
C VAL A 195 -2.54 17.87 6.16
N GLU A 196 -3.08 19.05 6.40
CA GLU A 196 -4.21 19.23 7.31
C GLU A 196 -5.52 19.01 6.56
N LEU A 197 -6.31 18.09 7.10
CA LEU A 197 -7.72 17.91 6.77
C LEU A 197 -8.55 18.75 7.72
N ARG A 198 -9.34 19.69 7.18
CA ARG A 198 -10.24 20.56 7.95
C ARG A 198 -11.69 20.17 7.66
N ALA A 199 -12.38 19.70 8.69
CA ALA A 199 -13.79 19.37 8.63
C ALA A 199 -14.66 20.65 8.75
N SER A 200 -15.95 20.54 8.43
CA SER A 200 -16.90 21.66 8.47
C SER A 200 -17.09 22.24 9.89
N ASP A 201 -16.90 21.42 10.91
CA ASP A 201 -16.96 21.80 12.33
C ASP A 201 -15.70 22.50 12.86
N GLY A 202 -14.70 22.75 11.99
CA GLY A 202 -13.46 23.44 12.33
C GLY A 202 -12.38 22.55 12.94
N ARG A 203 -12.64 21.25 13.16
CA ARG A 203 -11.59 20.32 13.60
C ARG A 203 -10.59 20.09 12.47
N ALA A 204 -9.31 20.15 12.82
CA ALA A 204 -8.21 19.86 11.91
C ALA A 204 -7.52 18.54 12.30
N ARG A 205 -7.14 17.75 11.30
CA ARG A 205 -6.37 16.51 11.47
C ARG A 205 -5.16 16.52 10.55
N GLY A 206 -3.96 16.33 11.11
CA GLY A 206 -2.74 16.16 10.35
C GLY A 206 -2.65 14.77 9.72
N LEU A 207 -2.26 14.73 8.44
CA LEU A 207 -1.99 13.52 7.67
C LEU A 207 -0.52 13.50 7.27
N ASP A 208 0.26 12.62 7.88
CA ASP A 208 1.70 12.51 7.67
C ASP A 208 2.04 11.66 6.44
N ALA A 209 3.03 12.10 5.67
CA ALA A 209 3.65 11.32 4.61
C ALA A 209 5.07 11.82 4.28
N VAL A 210 5.81 11.04 3.48
CA VAL A 210 7.20 11.36 3.13
C VAL A 210 7.40 11.34 1.62
N PHE A 211 8.06 12.39 1.10
CA PHE A 211 8.57 12.42 -0.26
C PHE A 211 10.07 12.18 -0.29
N VAL A 212 10.52 11.15 -1.01
CA VAL A 212 11.94 10.81 -1.14
C VAL A 212 12.46 11.27 -2.49
N GLN A 213 13.27 12.31 -2.50
CA GLN A 213 13.90 12.82 -3.72
C GLN A 213 15.12 11.98 -4.10
N ARG A 214 15.08 11.36 -5.28
CA ARG A 214 16.21 10.62 -5.85
C ARG A 214 17.16 11.56 -6.61
N PRO A 215 18.48 11.29 -6.59
CA PRO A 215 19.42 12.02 -7.40
C PRO A 215 19.19 11.73 -8.90
N ILE A 216 19.45 12.72 -9.76
CA ILE A 216 19.38 12.55 -11.22
C ILE A 216 20.50 11.62 -11.71
N ILE A 217 21.73 11.86 -11.24
CA ILE A 217 22.91 11.10 -11.63
C ILE A 217 23.21 10.09 -10.52
N SER A 218 23.09 8.80 -10.84
CA SER A 218 23.43 7.74 -9.90
C SER A 218 24.96 7.64 -9.74
N ALA A 219 25.43 7.27 -8.55
CA ALA A 219 26.85 7.05 -8.31
C ALA A 219 27.44 5.94 -9.22
N GLY A 220 26.63 4.97 -9.62
CA GLY A 220 27.03 3.92 -10.56
C GLY A 220 27.32 4.45 -11.96
N LEU A 221 26.50 5.39 -12.46
CA LEU A 221 26.74 6.02 -13.76
C LEU A 221 28.05 6.81 -13.78
N LEU A 222 28.37 7.51 -12.68
CA LEU A 222 29.66 8.21 -12.53
C LEU A 222 30.84 7.23 -12.52
N LYS A 223 30.73 6.09 -11.83
CA LYS A 223 31.75 5.05 -11.84
C LYS A 223 31.94 4.43 -13.23
N LEU A 224 30.86 4.19 -13.96
CA LEU A 224 30.90 3.65 -15.32
C LEU A 224 31.52 4.67 -16.31
N LEU A 225 31.15 5.94 -16.21
CA LEU A 225 31.78 7.02 -16.99
C LEU A 225 33.28 7.14 -16.69
N ALA A 226 33.68 7.04 -15.41
CA ALA A 226 35.08 7.05 -15.02
C ALA A 226 35.85 5.82 -15.57
N ALA A 227 35.23 4.63 -15.55
CA ALA A 227 35.82 3.41 -16.11
C ALA A 227 35.97 3.49 -17.64
N LEU A 228 34.95 4.01 -18.35
CA LEU A 228 35.03 4.26 -19.80
C LEU A 228 36.12 5.27 -20.15
N LEU A 229 36.25 6.35 -19.36
CA LEU A 229 37.31 7.33 -19.53
C LEU A 229 38.70 6.70 -19.32
N ALA A 230 38.86 5.88 -18.27
CA ALA A 230 40.12 5.17 -18.01
C ALA A 230 40.46 4.17 -19.13
N LEU A 231 39.47 3.42 -19.64
CA LEU A 231 39.64 2.54 -20.79
C LEU A 231 40.08 3.31 -22.03
N LEU A 232 39.45 4.44 -22.31
CA LEU A 232 39.79 5.30 -23.46
C LEU A 232 41.23 5.84 -23.35
N LEU A 233 41.63 6.28 -22.16
CA LEU A 233 43.02 6.71 -21.91
C LEU A 233 44.02 5.56 -22.06
N ALA A 234 43.69 4.35 -21.60
CA ALA A 234 44.52 3.17 -21.76
C ALA A 234 44.68 2.77 -23.24
N LEU A 235 43.60 2.82 -24.02
CA LEU A 235 43.65 2.58 -25.48
C LEU A 235 44.51 3.62 -26.20
N LEU A 236 44.39 4.90 -25.82
CA LEU A 236 45.25 5.96 -26.37
C LEU A 236 46.72 5.75 -26.01
N ALA A 237 47.03 5.40 -24.76
CA ALA A 237 48.39 5.10 -24.32
C ALA A 237 48.98 3.88 -25.06
N LEU A 238 48.19 2.81 -25.23
CA LEU A 238 48.60 1.63 -25.99
C LEU A 238 48.87 1.97 -27.46
N TRP A 239 47.99 2.77 -28.08
CA TRP A 239 48.12 3.21 -29.46
C TRP A 239 49.40 4.04 -29.67
N PHE A 240 49.61 5.09 -28.87
CA PHE A 240 50.75 5.99 -29.02
C PHE A 240 52.07 5.41 -28.49
N GLY A 241 52.03 4.53 -27.48
CA GLY A 241 53.22 3.99 -26.83
C GLY A 241 53.76 2.70 -27.46
N LEU A 242 52.89 1.74 -27.82
CA LEU A 242 53.31 0.43 -28.32
C LEU A 242 53.06 0.24 -29.81
N LEU A 243 51.86 0.58 -30.30
CA LEU A 243 51.49 0.25 -31.69
C LEU A 243 52.08 1.22 -32.71
N ARG A 244 52.04 2.53 -32.45
CA ARG A 244 52.57 3.53 -33.39
C ARG A 244 54.06 3.35 -33.73
N PRO A 245 54.99 3.13 -32.77
CA PRO A 245 56.40 2.92 -33.11
C PRO A 245 56.65 1.62 -33.88
N GLN A 246 55.93 0.54 -33.56
CA GLN A 246 56.04 -0.76 -34.26
C GLN A 246 55.52 -0.68 -35.70
N VAL A 247 54.45 0.08 -35.95
CA VAL A 247 53.91 0.31 -37.30
C VAL A 247 54.85 1.20 -38.12
N GLU A 248 55.52 2.19 -37.50
CA GLU A 248 56.55 3.00 -38.18
C GLU A 248 57.81 2.19 -38.51
N THR A 249 58.27 1.27 -37.64
CA THR A 249 59.40 0.38 -37.93
C THR A 249 59.05 -0.67 -38.98
N ALA A 250 57.88 -1.31 -38.89
CA ALA A 250 57.44 -2.28 -39.89
C ALA A 250 57.18 -1.65 -41.26
N ALA A 251 56.69 -0.40 -41.30
CA ALA A 251 56.55 0.35 -42.55
C ALA A 251 57.92 0.74 -43.14
N ARG A 252 58.90 1.12 -42.30
CA ARG A 252 60.29 1.39 -42.76
C ARG A 252 60.98 0.12 -43.26
N GLU A 253 60.86 -0.99 -42.55
CA GLU A 253 61.42 -2.29 -42.95
C GLU A 253 60.76 -2.81 -44.23
N ALA A 254 59.45 -2.61 -44.43
CA ALA A 254 58.78 -2.95 -45.67
C ALA A 254 59.26 -2.08 -46.85
N VAL A 255 59.46 -0.77 -46.65
CA VAL A 255 59.99 0.14 -47.68
C VAL A 255 61.46 -0.18 -48.00
N GLU A 256 62.28 -0.51 -47.00
CA GLU A 256 63.68 -0.93 -47.20
C GLU A 256 63.77 -2.31 -47.87
N ALA A 257 62.86 -3.24 -47.56
CA ALA A 257 62.77 -4.53 -48.25
C ALA A 257 62.30 -4.37 -49.71
N GLU A 258 61.38 -3.44 -49.99
CA GLU A 258 60.98 -3.08 -51.35
C GLU A 258 62.15 -2.41 -52.12
N GLN A 259 62.89 -1.51 -51.48
CA GLN A 259 64.10 -0.90 -52.04
C GLN A 259 65.22 -1.91 -52.28
N ALA A 260 65.44 -2.86 -51.36
CA ALA A 260 66.40 -3.95 -51.55
C ALA A 260 65.99 -4.88 -52.71
N ARG A 261 64.68 -5.12 -52.90
CA ARG A 261 64.15 -5.82 -54.08
C ARG A 261 64.33 -5.04 -55.38
N GLN A 262 64.20 -3.71 -55.34
CA GLN A 262 64.46 -2.83 -56.49
C GLN A 262 65.96 -2.72 -56.83
N VAL A 263 66.86 -2.79 -55.85
CA VAL A 263 68.32 -2.78 -56.08
C VAL A 263 68.82 -4.15 -56.59
N ALA A 264 68.15 -5.25 -56.25
CA ALA A 264 68.45 -6.59 -56.78
C ALA A 264 67.96 -6.82 -58.22
N GLN A 265 67.11 -5.95 -58.76
CA GLN A 265 66.63 -5.98 -60.14
C GLN A 265 67.20 -4.78 -60.90
N GLY A 266 68.42 -4.91 -61.40
CA GLY A 266 69.13 -3.85 -62.11
C GLY A 266 68.42 -3.37 -63.39
N GLU A 267 68.45 -2.03 -63.55
CA GLU A 267 68.34 -1.18 -64.76
C GLU A 267 66.95 -0.70 -65.26
N PRO A 268 66.88 0.51 -65.90
CA PRO A 268 67.69 1.73 -65.77
C PRO A 268 66.84 3.03 -65.65
N VAL A 269 67.52 4.13 -65.34
CA VAL A 269 67.01 5.52 -65.35
C VAL A 269 66.70 5.99 -66.77
N PRO A 270 65.66 6.83 -66.97
CA PRO A 270 65.75 7.93 -67.92
C PRO A 270 65.55 9.30 -67.25
N SER A 271 66.28 10.25 -67.84
CA SER A 271 66.47 11.64 -67.43
C SER A 271 65.38 12.57 -68.00
N ALA A 272 65.28 13.73 -67.33
CA ALA A 272 64.88 15.07 -67.81
C ALA A 272 63.44 15.60 -67.59
N ALA A 273 63.46 16.81 -67.00
CA ALA A 273 62.44 17.80 -66.58
C ALA A 273 61.56 18.37 -67.74
N PRO A 274 60.53 19.27 -67.57
CA PRO A 274 60.40 20.31 -66.53
C PRO A 274 58.99 20.64 -65.96
N ASN A 275 59.01 21.48 -64.93
CA ASN A 275 57.89 22.14 -64.23
C ASN A 275 57.05 23.04 -65.17
N PRO A 276 55.74 23.31 -64.88
CA PRO A 276 55.40 24.42 -63.98
C PRO A 276 54.16 24.19 -63.06
N ALA A 277 54.08 25.01 -62.00
CA ALA A 277 52.94 25.21 -61.09
C ALA A 277 51.84 26.14 -61.71
N PRO A 278 50.70 26.50 -61.04
CA PRO A 278 50.19 26.21 -59.68
C PRO A 278 48.66 25.92 -59.56
N THR A 279 48.14 25.91 -58.30
CA THR A 279 46.71 26.03 -57.79
C THR A 279 45.81 24.77 -57.86
N THR A 280 44.97 24.36 -56.86
CA THR A 280 44.24 25.00 -55.73
C THR A 280 43.71 23.91 -54.76
N ALA A 281 43.40 24.25 -53.49
CA ALA A 281 42.79 23.40 -52.44
C ALA A 281 41.22 23.50 -52.41
N PRO A 282 40.48 22.96 -51.39
CA PRO A 282 40.15 21.58 -50.95
C PRO A 282 38.59 21.39 -50.86
N PRO A 283 37.90 20.60 -49.97
CA PRO A 283 38.24 19.45 -49.08
C PRO A 283 37.20 18.27 -49.09
N GLY A 284 37.47 17.19 -48.32
CA GLY A 284 36.40 16.46 -47.60
C GLY A 284 36.47 14.93 -47.48
N GLY A 285 36.73 14.42 -46.27
CA GLY A 285 35.87 13.42 -45.60
C GLY A 285 36.13 11.92 -45.74
N GLY A 286 36.70 11.32 -44.68
CA GLY A 286 36.03 10.25 -43.91
C GLY A 286 36.06 8.79 -44.41
N THR A 287 36.93 8.00 -43.80
CA THR A 287 37.09 6.53 -43.85
C THR A 287 36.21 5.83 -42.74
N PRO A 288 36.25 4.50 -42.50
CA PRO A 288 35.35 3.49 -43.09
C PRO A 288 34.81 2.44 -42.05
N GLY A 289 34.27 1.32 -42.56
CA GLY A 289 34.18 0.01 -41.87
C GLY A 289 32.74 -0.54 -41.90
N GLY A 290 32.44 -1.82 -42.13
CA GLY A 290 33.24 -3.04 -42.18
C GLY A 290 32.46 -4.16 -41.45
N GLY A 291 32.17 -5.26 -42.14
CA GLY A 291 32.04 -6.61 -41.55
C GLY A 291 30.70 -7.06 -40.94
N THR A 292 30.20 -8.19 -41.45
CA THR A 292 29.20 -9.14 -40.88
C THR A 292 29.85 -10.54 -40.98
N PRO A 293 29.23 -11.71 -40.64
CA PRO A 293 28.07 -12.04 -39.79
C PRO A 293 28.31 -13.27 -38.86
N GLY A 294 27.29 -13.74 -38.10
CA GLY A 294 27.25 -15.13 -37.62
C GLY A 294 26.26 -15.44 -36.48
N ASP A 295 25.33 -16.34 -36.77
CA ASP A 295 24.11 -16.79 -36.06
C ASP A 295 24.33 -17.72 -34.83
N GLY A 296 23.29 -17.91 -33.98
CA GLY A 296 23.29 -18.95 -32.92
C GLY A 296 22.33 -18.78 -31.72
N SER A 297 21.11 -19.34 -31.86
CA SER A 297 20.01 -19.66 -30.92
C SER A 297 20.25 -19.77 -29.39
N THR A 298 19.30 -19.29 -28.56
CA THR A 298 18.64 -20.06 -27.45
C THR A 298 17.46 -19.31 -26.80
N ASP A 299 16.47 -20.10 -26.36
CA ASP A 299 15.23 -19.78 -25.65
C ASP A 299 15.37 -19.10 -24.27
N GLY A 300 14.29 -18.43 -23.83
CA GLY A 300 13.97 -18.27 -22.41
C GLY A 300 13.75 -16.83 -21.91
N SER A 301 12.60 -16.23 -22.25
CA SER A 301 12.17 -14.96 -21.65
C SER A 301 11.67 -15.15 -20.21
N GLY A 302 12.39 -14.56 -19.25
CA GLY A 302 11.93 -14.27 -17.89
C GLY A 302 12.23 -12.81 -17.56
N VAL A 303 11.18 -12.02 -17.32
CA VAL A 303 11.22 -10.57 -17.10
C VAL A 303 11.87 -10.24 -15.75
N GLY A 304 12.98 -9.48 -15.76
CA GLY A 304 13.65 -8.94 -14.56
C GLY A 304 13.38 -7.44 -14.38
N GLY A 305 12.77 -7.06 -13.25
CA GLY A 305 12.69 -5.67 -12.79
C GLY A 305 13.95 -5.23 -12.03
N PRO A 306 14.30 -3.93 -11.98
CA PRO A 306 15.59 -3.49 -11.44
C PRO A 306 15.61 -3.37 -9.91
N ALA A 307 16.65 -3.96 -9.32
CA ALA A 307 16.98 -4.01 -7.90
C ALA A 307 17.59 -2.69 -7.37
N GLY A 308 17.12 -2.24 -6.21
CA GLY A 308 17.88 -1.37 -5.30
C GLY A 308 18.82 -2.23 -4.47
N GLY A 309 20.05 -2.42 -4.96
CA GLY A 309 21.02 -3.33 -4.35
C GLY A 309 21.47 -2.87 -2.97
N LEU A 310 20.99 -3.55 -1.93
CA LEU A 310 21.61 -3.58 -0.61
C LEU A 310 23.05 -4.15 -0.70
N GLY A 311 23.48 -4.79 -1.81
CA GLY A 311 24.77 -5.47 -1.89
C GLY A 311 24.70 -6.79 -1.10
N GLY A 312 25.29 -7.86 -1.65
CA GLY A 312 25.07 -9.23 -1.22
C GLY A 312 24.20 -10.03 -2.20
N GLU A 313 24.18 -11.34 -2.01
CA GLU A 313 23.44 -12.29 -2.85
C GLU A 313 21.97 -12.34 -2.43
N GLN A 314 21.05 -12.36 -3.40
CA GLN A 314 19.64 -12.60 -3.10
C GLN A 314 19.49 -14.00 -2.51
N PHE A 315 18.75 -14.10 -1.42
CA PHE A 315 18.59 -15.36 -0.70
C PHE A 315 17.12 -15.60 -0.33
N SER A 316 16.66 -16.81 -0.61
CA SER A 316 15.34 -17.29 -0.23
C SER A 316 15.40 -18.72 0.28
N VAL A 317 14.66 -19.03 1.34
CA VAL A 317 14.56 -20.40 1.86
C VAL A 317 13.16 -20.68 2.40
N ALA A 318 12.67 -21.88 2.14
CA ALA A 318 11.41 -22.38 2.70
C ALA A 318 11.69 -23.38 3.84
N VAL A 319 10.99 -23.20 4.95
CA VAL A 319 11.00 -24.10 6.10
C VAL A 319 9.59 -24.62 6.30
N THR A 320 9.36 -25.89 5.99
CA THR A 320 8.09 -26.58 6.28
C THR A 320 8.26 -27.51 7.46
N PHE A 321 7.23 -27.68 8.28
CA PHE A 321 7.22 -28.76 9.27
C PHE A 321 5.85 -29.36 9.48
N ARG A 322 5.83 -30.40 10.30
CA ARG A 322 4.63 -31.06 10.80
C ARG A 322 4.77 -31.25 12.30
N THR A 323 3.67 -31.10 13.03
CA THR A 323 3.64 -31.33 14.48
C THR A 323 2.36 -32.07 14.87
N SER A 324 2.45 -32.91 15.89
CA SER A 324 1.30 -33.66 16.41
C SER A 324 0.30 -32.73 17.12
N PRO A 325 -0.99 -33.10 17.20
CA PRO A 325 -1.98 -32.39 18.01
C PRO A 325 -1.51 -32.25 19.46
N ASN A 326 -1.78 -31.10 20.07
CA ASN A 326 -1.32 -30.71 21.42
C ASN A 326 0.20 -30.72 21.59
N GLY A 327 0.96 -30.73 20.49
CA GLY A 327 2.42 -30.68 20.47
C GLY A 327 2.94 -29.29 20.13
N SER A 328 4.23 -29.08 20.42
CA SER A 328 4.98 -27.90 19.98
C SER A 328 6.19 -28.35 19.17
N ALA A 329 6.49 -27.63 18.09
CA ALA A 329 7.67 -27.88 17.27
C ALA A 329 8.35 -26.57 16.90
N GLU A 330 9.68 -26.60 16.81
CA GLU A 330 10.50 -25.50 16.33
C GLU A 330 11.37 -25.95 15.15
N ARG A 331 11.39 -25.12 14.10
CA ARG A 331 12.30 -25.23 12.96
C ARG A 331 12.76 -23.84 12.54
N GLY A 332 13.87 -23.76 11.84
CA GLY A 332 14.40 -22.46 11.45
C GLY A 332 15.63 -22.56 10.58
N TYR A 333 16.03 -21.42 10.05
CA TYR A 333 17.24 -21.24 9.27
C TYR A 333 18.35 -20.66 10.15
N THR A 334 19.55 -21.22 10.06
CA THR A 334 20.76 -20.67 10.70
C THR A 334 21.60 -19.97 9.64
N VAL A 335 21.98 -18.73 9.90
CA VAL A 335 22.88 -17.97 9.02
C VAL A 335 24.27 -18.62 9.04
N PRO A 336 24.88 -18.90 7.88
CA PRO A 336 26.24 -19.45 7.79
C PRO A 336 27.26 -18.60 8.55
N ALA A 337 28.37 -19.22 8.96
CA ALA A 337 29.51 -18.49 9.48
C ALA A 337 30.03 -17.49 8.43
N GLY A 338 30.57 -16.36 8.89
CA GLY A 338 31.11 -15.33 7.99
C GLY A 338 30.07 -14.53 7.20
N LYS A 339 28.77 -14.76 7.39
CA LYS A 339 27.72 -14.03 6.68
C LYS A 339 26.74 -13.33 7.62
N THR A 340 26.10 -12.27 7.14
CA THR A 340 24.95 -11.62 7.78
C THR A 340 23.75 -11.76 6.85
N PHE A 341 22.62 -12.22 7.38
CA PHE A 341 21.36 -12.26 6.64
C PHE A 341 20.54 -11.01 6.95
N LEU A 342 20.23 -10.24 5.92
CA LEU A 342 19.29 -9.12 5.97
C LEU A 342 17.93 -9.64 5.54
N LEU A 343 17.11 -10.06 6.51
CA LEU A 343 15.75 -10.54 6.27
C LEU A 343 14.86 -9.34 5.92
N THR A 344 14.34 -9.31 4.70
CA THR A 344 13.45 -8.25 4.22
C THR A 344 12.00 -8.64 4.43
N ASP A 345 11.67 -9.89 4.10
CA ASP A 345 10.30 -10.36 4.04
C ASP A 345 10.21 -11.81 4.50
N PHE A 346 9.08 -12.17 5.10
CA PHE A 346 8.73 -13.57 5.30
C PHE A 346 7.24 -13.81 5.14
N LEU A 347 6.88 -15.01 4.70
CA LEU A 347 5.52 -15.47 4.53
C LEU A 347 5.30 -16.69 5.44
N VAL A 348 4.20 -16.71 6.17
CA VAL A 348 3.76 -17.88 6.93
C VAL A 348 2.44 -18.41 6.42
N ASP A 349 2.37 -19.73 6.26
CA ASP A 349 1.21 -20.42 5.68
C ASP A 349 0.58 -21.39 6.68
N ASN A 350 -0.76 -21.35 6.73
CA ASN A 350 -1.65 -22.29 7.39
C ASN A 350 -2.73 -22.77 6.41
N VAL A 351 -2.31 -23.44 5.34
CA VAL A 351 -3.22 -23.88 4.25
C VAL A 351 -4.25 -24.91 4.74
N GLN A 352 -3.91 -25.72 5.75
CA GLN A 352 -4.80 -26.76 6.28
C GLN A 352 -5.93 -26.20 7.17
N GLY A 353 -5.79 -24.97 7.63
CA GLY A 353 -6.70 -24.36 8.60
C GLY A 353 -6.54 -24.93 10.00
N ASP A 354 -5.29 -25.20 10.38
CA ASP A 354 -4.91 -25.64 11.72
C ASP A 354 -5.25 -24.58 12.77
N GLU A 355 -5.44 -25.00 14.02
CA GLU A 355 -5.67 -24.13 15.18
C GLU A 355 -4.52 -24.22 16.17
N GLY A 356 -4.17 -23.09 16.78
CA GLY A 356 -3.04 -23.00 17.71
C GLY A 356 -2.31 -21.67 17.58
N THR A 357 -1.01 -21.68 17.87
CA THR A 357 -0.20 -20.45 17.86
C THR A 357 1.06 -20.66 17.04
N LEU A 358 1.36 -19.69 16.18
CA LEU A 358 2.59 -19.61 15.40
C LEU A 358 3.41 -18.40 15.85
N THR A 359 4.69 -18.58 16.09
CA THR A 359 5.62 -17.51 16.48
C THR A 359 6.86 -17.54 15.61
N VAL A 360 7.24 -16.39 15.07
CA VAL A 360 8.51 -16.21 14.35
C VAL A 360 9.47 -15.43 15.24
N THR A 361 10.68 -15.95 15.43
CA THR A 361 11.77 -15.21 16.07
C THR A 361 12.93 -15.00 15.11
N ALA A 362 13.57 -13.83 15.18
CA ALA A 362 14.80 -13.52 14.49
C ALA A 362 15.87 -13.23 15.53
N ASN A 363 16.89 -14.08 15.58
CA ASN A 363 17.96 -14.05 16.58
C ASN A 363 17.42 -13.96 18.02
N GLN A 364 16.49 -14.85 18.37
CA GLN A 364 15.80 -14.92 19.68
C GLN A 364 14.84 -13.75 20.00
N VAL A 365 14.76 -12.73 19.13
CA VAL A 365 13.78 -11.65 19.27
C VAL A 365 12.49 -12.10 18.58
N ARG A 366 11.38 -12.10 19.32
CA ARG A 366 10.06 -12.40 18.77
C ARG A 366 9.62 -11.30 17.82
N VAL A 367 9.44 -11.64 16.54
CA VAL A 367 9.04 -10.71 15.48
C VAL A 367 7.53 -10.62 15.41
N VAL A 368 6.85 -11.77 15.35
CA VAL A 368 5.39 -11.87 15.30
C VAL A 368 4.89 -13.11 16.03
N THR A 369 3.65 -13.03 16.50
CA THR A 369 2.86 -14.17 16.97
C THR A 369 1.46 -14.07 16.38
N TYR A 370 1.01 -15.16 15.76
CA TYR A 370 -0.32 -15.26 15.18
C TYR A 370 -1.06 -16.46 15.77
N ALA A 371 -2.37 -16.30 15.99
CA ALA A 371 -3.25 -17.45 16.18
C ALA A 371 -3.50 -18.09 14.80
N LEU A 372 -3.28 -19.40 14.67
CA LEU A 372 -3.37 -20.12 13.39
C LEU A 372 -4.79 -20.01 12.80
N GLU A 373 -5.82 -19.95 13.63
CA GLU A 373 -7.22 -19.77 13.25
C GLU A 373 -7.51 -18.46 12.47
N ASN A 374 -6.66 -17.43 12.61
CA ASN A 374 -6.90 -16.10 12.05
C ASN A 374 -6.43 -15.94 10.60
N PHE A 375 -5.65 -16.88 10.06
CA PHE A 375 -5.09 -16.73 8.71
C PHE A 375 -4.97 -18.08 7.98
N ARG A 376 -4.77 -17.98 6.67
CA ARG A 376 -4.37 -19.10 5.80
C ARG A 376 -3.02 -18.85 5.15
N ASN A 377 -2.71 -17.59 4.90
CA ASN A 377 -1.43 -17.05 4.48
C ASN A 377 -1.27 -15.67 5.13
N GLN A 378 -0.07 -15.34 5.61
CA GLN A 378 0.23 -14.02 6.17
C GLN A 378 1.64 -13.61 5.79
N ASP A 379 1.74 -12.49 5.08
CA ASP A 379 2.99 -11.85 4.69
C ASP A 379 3.43 -10.83 5.75
N TYR A 380 4.74 -10.73 5.93
CA TYR A 380 5.40 -9.69 6.71
C TYR A 380 6.49 -9.05 5.85
N HIS A 381 6.43 -7.73 5.75
CA HIS A 381 7.36 -6.92 4.97
C HIS A 381 8.02 -5.88 5.87
N SER A 382 9.34 -5.94 6.00
CA SER A 382 10.09 -4.99 6.82
C SER A 382 10.65 -3.85 5.98
N VAL A 383 10.32 -2.61 6.33
CA VAL A 383 10.90 -1.42 5.69
C VAL A 383 12.41 -1.35 5.90
N THR A 384 12.86 -1.69 7.11
CA THR A 384 14.28 -1.83 7.47
C THR A 384 14.59 -3.31 7.64
N PRO A 385 15.53 -3.89 6.87
CA PRO A 385 15.82 -5.33 6.97
C PRO A 385 16.24 -5.73 8.39
N ILE A 386 15.68 -6.84 8.88
CA ILE A 386 16.07 -7.41 10.17
C ILE A 386 17.44 -8.06 9.99
N ARG A 387 18.45 -7.53 10.68
CA ARG A 387 19.82 -8.01 10.58
C ARG A 387 20.03 -9.23 11.48
N ILE A 388 20.20 -10.40 10.88
CA ILE A 388 20.58 -11.63 11.60
C ILE A 388 22.08 -11.86 11.43
N PRO A 389 22.86 -11.83 12.52
CA PRO A 389 24.31 -12.00 12.45
C PRO A 389 24.70 -13.43 12.06
N ALA A 390 25.99 -13.65 11.80
CA ALA A 390 26.54 -14.98 11.58
C ALA A 390 26.16 -15.93 12.72
N ARG A 391 25.75 -17.16 12.38
CA ARG A 391 25.22 -18.17 13.30
C ARG A 391 23.92 -17.78 14.02
N GLY A 392 23.37 -16.60 13.78
CA GLY A 392 22.02 -16.23 14.21
C GLY A 392 20.96 -17.09 13.53
N ARG A 393 19.78 -17.20 14.14
CA ARG A 393 18.70 -18.08 13.67
C ARG A 393 17.42 -17.31 13.42
N VAL A 394 16.71 -17.65 12.36
CA VAL A 394 15.30 -17.29 12.19
C VAL A 394 14.47 -18.55 12.42
N THR A 395 13.62 -18.55 13.44
CA THR A 395 12.86 -19.75 13.85
C THR A 395 11.36 -19.53 13.73
N LEU A 396 10.67 -20.58 13.28
CA LEU A 396 9.23 -20.76 13.36
C LEU A 396 8.95 -21.77 14.47
N THR A 397 8.19 -21.34 15.47
CA THR A 397 7.67 -22.19 16.54
C THR A 397 6.17 -22.28 16.41
N VAL A 398 5.62 -23.49 16.36
CA VAL A 398 4.16 -23.70 16.39
C VAL A 398 3.77 -24.59 17.54
N VAL A 399 2.73 -24.14 18.24
CA VAL A 399 1.95 -24.94 19.18
C VAL A 399 0.66 -25.32 18.48
N CYS A 400 0.55 -26.59 18.10
CA CYS A 400 -0.62 -27.14 17.42
C CYS A 400 -1.64 -27.58 18.45
N ARG A 401 -2.81 -26.93 18.44
CA ARG A 401 -3.94 -27.35 19.28
C ARG A 401 -4.82 -28.37 18.55
N ARG A 402 -5.14 -28.10 17.28
CA ARG A 402 -6.01 -28.97 16.48
C ARG A 402 -5.64 -28.90 15.00
N PRO A 403 -5.36 -30.05 14.35
CA PRO A 403 -5.22 -30.08 12.89
C PRO A 403 -6.53 -29.71 12.19
N GLY A 404 -6.39 -28.95 11.12
CA GLY A 404 -7.47 -28.45 10.29
C GLY A 404 -8.02 -29.48 9.30
N THR A 405 -8.99 -29.02 8.51
CA THR A 405 -9.63 -29.83 7.47
C THR A 405 -9.55 -29.06 6.15
N PRO A 406 -8.63 -29.43 5.23
CA PRO A 406 -8.55 -28.79 3.92
C PRO A 406 -9.83 -29.02 3.11
N ALA A 407 -10.23 -28.03 2.30
CA ALA A 407 -11.51 -28.03 1.58
C ALA A 407 -11.74 -29.26 0.66
N ASN A 408 -10.68 -29.91 0.19
CA ASN A 408 -10.75 -31.05 -0.75
C ASN A 408 -9.91 -32.26 -0.29
N ALA A 409 -9.71 -32.43 1.01
CA ALA A 409 -8.92 -33.56 1.53
C ALA A 409 -9.49 -34.10 2.86
N PRO A 410 -9.21 -35.37 3.20
CA PRO A 410 -9.49 -35.89 4.53
C PRO A 410 -8.87 -35.01 5.61
N ARG A 411 -9.51 -34.99 6.79
CA ARG A 411 -9.02 -34.26 7.96
C ARG A 411 -7.58 -34.65 8.27
N ALA A 412 -6.71 -33.66 8.45
CA ALA A 412 -5.31 -33.88 8.74
C ALA A 412 -5.12 -34.49 10.15
N THR A 413 -4.08 -35.28 10.34
CA THR A 413 -3.72 -35.90 11.64
C THR A 413 -2.62 -35.14 12.38
N THR A 414 -1.98 -34.17 11.72
CA THR A 414 -0.91 -33.31 12.22
C THR A 414 -1.12 -31.90 11.70
N CYS A 415 -0.76 -30.86 12.46
CA CYS A 415 -0.68 -29.51 11.90
C CYS A 415 0.52 -29.40 10.95
N ARG A 416 0.41 -28.58 9.91
CA ARG A 416 1.47 -28.35 8.91
C ARG A 416 1.53 -26.89 8.49
N GLU A 417 2.61 -26.25 8.89
CA GLU A 417 2.89 -24.86 8.58
C GLU A 417 4.17 -24.73 7.75
N SER A 418 4.29 -23.60 7.06
CA SER A 418 5.49 -23.23 6.32
C SER A 418 5.88 -21.79 6.58
N LEU A 419 7.18 -21.53 6.63
CA LEU A 419 7.81 -20.20 6.70
C LEU A 419 8.69 -20.05 5.47
N TYR A 420 8.44 -19.03 4.65
CA TYR A 420 9.30 -18.63 3.56
C TYR A 420 10.04 -17.37 3.96
N LEU A 421 11.36 -17.40 3.91
CA LEU A 421 12.23 -16.27 4.23
C LEU A 421 12.81 -15.71 2.95
N ASN A 422 12.78 -14.40 2.78
CA ASN A 422 13.38 -13.69 1.65
C ASN A 422 14.26 -12.53 2.15
N GLY A 423 15.38 -12.32 1.49
CA GLY A 423 16.26 -11.21 1.83
C GLY A 423 17.60 -11.31 1.13
N ILE A 424 18.64 -10.79 1.80
CA ILE A 424 19.96 -10.65 1.20
C ILE A 424 21.01 -11.20 2.15
N LEU A 425 21.82 -12.13 1.65
CA LEU A 425 22.96 -12.69 2.36
C LEU A 425 24.20 -11.87 2.00
N ARG A 426 24.83 -11.28 3.01
CA ARG A 426 26.07 -10.51 2.84
C ARG A 426 27.23 -11.25 3.46
N ASP A 427 28.37 -11.24 2.80
CA ASP A 427 29.63 -11.58 3.44
C ASP A 427 29.94 -10.52 4.50
N ASN A 428 30.32 -11.00 5.68
CA ASN A 428 30.94 -10.15 6.66
C ASN A 428 32.35 -9.82 6.14
N PRO A 429 32.86 -8.61 6.37
CA PRO A 429 34.27 -8.36 6.15
C PRO A 429 35.07 -9.41 6.92
N ASP A 430 36.08 -10.00 6.26
CA ASP A 430 36.97 -10.95 6.90
C ASP A 430 37.55 -10.32 8.18
N PRO A 431 37.55 -11.05 9.29
CA PRO A 431 38.33 -10.64 10.45
C PRO A 431 39.80 -10.93 10.15
N GLU A 432 40.46 -10.13 9.31
CA GLU A 432 41.92 -10.17 9.16
C GLU A 432 42.55 -8.83 9.58
N ASP A 433 43.56 -9.00 10.44
CA ASP A 433 44.65 -8.13 10.87
C ASP A 433 44.41 -6.90 11.77
#